data_AF-A0A947DCJ4-F1
#
_entry.id   AF-A0A947DCJ4-F1
#
_cell.length_a   1.000
_cell.length_b   1.000
_cell.length_c   1.000
_cell.angle_alpha   90.00
_cell.angle_beta   90.00
_cell.angle_gamma   90.00
#
_symmetry.space_group_name_H-M   'P 1'
#
loop_
_entity.id
_entity.type
_entity.pdbx_description
1 polymer ?
#
loop_
_entity_poly.entity_id
_entity_poly.type
_entity_poly.pdbx_seq_one_letter_code
_entity_poly.pdbx_strand_id
1 'polypeptide(L)'
;MPGIGPRCVKLGNACVWALGQIPTADAIGQLALLKVNVKFGTAQKGIEKALTAAAEREGLPREEIEELAVPTYGLREVGVRRQSLGEFTTELLVTGTNSTLLRWIKADGKVQKSVPKAVKDNYGDELKELKQAAKDSQKMLPAQRDRIEAFYLQQKTWDFATWQERYVNHPLVGTLARRILWQFEDEGKHAVGIWFEGEDGPPGPPSLGGESAQSPPDFGDLGGQQGHPHKTNLVDLAGKPIDWLTDKTHVSLWHPITAKTETIQAWREWLVTHQVQQPFKQAHREIYLLTAAEETTRVYSNRFAAHILKQHQFNALCGQRGWKNQLRLMVDDSYTPARLLLPKWDMRAEFWIEGIGDDYGTDTTEAGSYLYLATDQVRFYPSVGNDPNWMDGGTEGRRQHYDYWQSYSFGELSMTAQTRRQVLEKLVPKLKKIADRCSFQERFLVVRGDIRTYKIHLGSGNILMEPNDQYLCIVRSRKGLADKVFLPFEGDKTLALILSKAFLLAADTKITDETILSQINP
;
A
#
# COMPACT_ATOMS: atom_id res chain seq x y z
N MET A 1 -3.93 24.13 -1.62
CA MET A 1 -2.71 24.25 -0.81
C MET A 1 -3.02 23.69 0.58
N PRO A 2 -2.15 22.85 1.17
CA PRO A 2 -2.36 22.36 2.53
C PRO A 2 -2.62 23.53 3.48
N GLY A 3 -3.71 23.47 4.26
CA GLY A 3 -4.09 24.52 5.23
C GLY A 3 -4.62 25.84 4.66
N ILE A 4 -4.46 26.14 3.37
CA ILE A 4 -4.79 27.46 2.78
C ILE A 4 -5.93 27.38 1.74
N GLY A 5 -6.24 26.18 1.22
CA GLY A 5 -7.30 26.01 0.23
C GLY A 5 -6.86 26.23 -1.23
N PRO A 6 -7.80 26.27 -2.20
CA PRO A 6 -7.50 26.39 -3.63
C PRO A 6 -7.04 27.80 -4.01
N ARG A 7 -5.95 27.91 -4.79
CA ARG A 7 -5.44 29.22 -5.29
C ARG A 7 -6.41 29.92 -6.23
N CYS A 8 -7.07 29.17 -7.11
CA CYS A 8 -8.11 29.68 -8.00
C CYS A 8 -9.10 28.57 -8.35
N VAL A 9 -10.32 28.66 -7.79
CA VAL A 9 -11.37 27.66 -7.98
C VAL A 9 -11.86 27.63 -9.43
N LYS A 10 -12.02 28.80 -10.05
CA LYS A 10 -12.51 28.93 -11.44
C LYS A 10 -11.61 28.18 -12.43
N LEU A 11 -10.30 28.38 -12.32
CA LEU A 11 -9.33 27.71 -13.20
C LEU A 11 -9.35 26.18 -12.98
N GLY A 12 -9.35 25.72 -11.73
CA GLY A 12 -9.42 24.30 -11.42
C GLY A 12 -10.68 23.63 -11.98
N ASN A 13 -11.84 24.26 -11.83
CA ASN A 13 -13.10 23.75 -12.37
C ASN A 13 -13.10 23.74 -13.91
N ALA A 14 -12.52 24.75 -14.56
CA ALA A 14 -12.38 24.79 -16.01
C ALA A 14 -11.50 23.64 -16.54
N CYS A 15 -10.38 23.33 -15.85
CA CYS A 15 -9.53 22.20 -16.19
C CYS A 15 -10.27 20.86 -16.05
N VAL A 16 -11.02 20.67 -14.96
CA VAL A 16 -11.83 19.44 -14.76
C VAL A 16 -12.88 19.30 -15.85
N TRP A 17 -13.56 20.39 -16.19
CA TRP A 17 -14.55 20.38 -17.27
C TRP A 17 -13.90 20.04 -18.61
N ALA A 18 -12.78 20.68 -18.95
CA ALA A 18 -12.06 20.44 -20.21
C ALA A 18 -11.62 18.98 -20.33
N LEU A 19 -11.06 18.39 -19.26
CA LEU A 19 -10.70 16.97 -19.25
C LEU A 19 -11.90 16.05 -19.52
N GLY A 20 -13.10 16.38 -19.00
CA GLY A 20 -14.32 15.61 -19.27
C GLY A 20 -14.80 15.68 -20.73
N GLN A 21 -14.44 16.75 -21.45
CA GLN A 21 -14.80 16.91 -22.86
C GLN A 21 -13.84 16.20 -23.82
N ILE A 22 -12.63 15.84 -23.38
CA ILE A 22 -11.65 15.19 -24.25
C ILE A 22 -11.98 13.69 -24.34
N PRO A 23 -12.31 13.13 -25.52
CA PRO A 23 -12.67 11.74 -25.69
C PRO A 23 -11.41 10.86 -25.82
N THR A 24 -10.57 10.85 -24.79
CA THR A 24 -9.35 10.01 -24.75
C THR A 24 -9.25 9.31 -23.41
N ALA A 25 -8.73 8.07 -23.42
CA ALA A 25 -8.45 7.31 -22.20
C ALA A 25 -7.55 8.10 -21.23
N ASP A 26 -6.53 8.80 -21.75
CA ASP A 26 -5.64 9.62 -20.93
C ASP A 26 -6.37 10.73 -20.17
N ALA A 27 -7.32 11.43 -20.79
CA ALA A 27 -8.06 12.52 -20.15
C ALA A 27 -8.95 12.00 -19.01
N ILE A 28 -9.59 10.85 -19.23
CA ILE A 28 -10.36 10.14 -18.21
C ILE A 28 -9.42 9.68 -17.07
N GLY A 29 -8.21 9.25 -17.39
CA GLY A 29 -7.20 8.82 -16.42
C GLY A 29 -6.77 9.93 -15.49
N GLN A 30 -6.60 11.12 -16.06
CA GLN A 30 -6.33 12.33 -15.30
C GLN A 30 -7.52 12.70 -14.40
N LEU A 31 -8.77 12.54 -14.85
CA LEU A 31 -9.93 12.74 -13.98
C LEU A 31 -9.95 11.74 -12.81
N ALA A 32 -9.67 10.47 -13.06
CA ALA A 32 -9.56 9.45 -12.02
C ALA A 32 -8.44 9.77 -11.01
N LEU A 33 -7.27 10.21 -11.50
CA LEU A 33 -6.16 10.68 -10.65
C LEU A 33 -6.57 11.88 -9.79
N LEU A 34 -7.25 12.87 -10.39
CA LEU A 34 -7.71 14.06 -9.70
C LEU A 34 -8.71 13.70 -8.60
N LYS A 35 -9.60 12.72 -8.83
CA LYS A 35 -10.53 12.22 -7.81
C LYS A 35 -9.81 11.68 -6.57
N VAL A 36 -8.66 11.01 -6.74
CA VAL A 36 -7.88 10.50 -5.60
C VAL A 36 -7.16 11.64 -4.87
N ASN A 37 -6.57 12.57 -5.61
CA ASN A 37 -5.65 13.57 -5.07
C ASN A 37 -6.30 14.88 -4.59
N VAL A 38 -7.40 15.30 -5.20
CA VAL A 38 -8.06 16.59 -4.90
C VAL A 38 -9.02 16.41 -3.74
N LYS A 39 -8.71 16.91 -2.54
CA LYS A 39 -9.61 16.77 -1.39
C LYS A 39 -10.66 17.90 -1.27
N PHE A 40 -10.64 18.87 -2.17
CA PHE A 40 -11.57 20.01 -2.16
C PHE A 40 -12.96 19.60 -2.67
N GLY A 41 -13.99 19.71 -1.81
CA GLY A 41 -15.32 19.13 -2.05
C GLY A 41 -16.01 19.59 -3.34
N THR A 42 -15.93 20.88 -3.70
CA THR A 42 -16.55 21.38 -4.94
C THR A 42 -15.86 20.84 -6.19
N ALA A 43 -14.52 20.69 -6.14
CA ALA A 43 -13.77 20.10 -7.24
C ALA A 43 -14.05 18.60 -7.35
N GLN A 44 -14.19 17.89 -6.22
CA GLN A 44 -14.62 16.48 -6.19
C GLN A 44 -15.94 16.28 -6.93
N LYS A 45 -16.98 17.07 -6.61
CA LYS A 45 -18.27 17.03 -7.33
C LYS A 45 -18.12 17.28 -8.83
N GLY A 46 -17.27 18.23 -9.21
CA GLY A 46 -16.97 18.53 -10.61
C GLY A 46 -16.31 17.35 -11.33
N ILE A 47 -15.35 16.69 -10.68
CA ILE A 47 -14.64 15.52 -11.21
C ILE A 47 -15.60 14.33 -11.33
N GLU A 48 -16.45 14.11 -10.32
CA GLU A 48 -17.48 13.07 -10.37
C GLU A 48 -18.43 13.26 -11.55
N LYS A 49 -18.92 14.49 -11.76
CA LYS A 49 -19.78 14.81 -12.90
C LYS A 49 -19.08 14.58 -14.25
N ALA A 50 -17.81 14.96 -14.36
CA ALA A 50 -17.03 14.76 -15.57
C ALA A 50 -16.80 13.26 -15.89
N LEU A 51 -16.52 12.44 -14.86
CA LEU A 51 -16.37 10.99 -15.01
C LEU A 51 -17.69 10.32 -15.40
N THR A 52 -18.82 10.72 -14.79
CA THR A 52 -20.14 10.19 -15.18
C THR A 52 -20.46 10.52 -16.64
N ALA A 53 -20.25 11.77 -17.07
CA ALA A 53 -20.49 12.16 -18.46
C ALA A 53 -19.58 11.41 -19.46
N ALA A 54 -18.32 11.14 -19.08
CA ALA A 54 -17.43 10.33 -19.89
C ALA A 54 -17.92 8.86 -19.98
N ALA A 55 -18.39 8.30 -18.86
CA ALA A 55 -18.91 6.94 -18.82
C ALA A 55 -20.19 6.76 -19.66
N GLU A 56 -21.12 7.71 -19.55
CA GLU A 56 -22.34 7.73 -20.37
C GLU A 56 -22.04 7.82 -21.86
N ARG A 57 -21.01 8.59 -22.25
CA ARG A 57 -20.60 8.76 -23.65
C ARG A 57 -20.03 7.46 -24.25
N GLU A 58 -19.26 6.70 -23.47
CA GLU A 58 -18.64 5.45 -23.92
C GLU A 58 -19.54 4.21 -23.70
N GLY A 59 -20.71 4.38 -23.06
CA GLY A 59 -21.63 3.28 -22.77
C GLY A 59 -21.11 2.26 -21.75
N LEU A 60 -20.11 2.63 -20.94
CA LEU A 60 -19.45 1.75 -19.98
C LEU A 60 -19.80 2.14 -18.54
N PRO A 61 -19.84 1.19 -17.60
CA PRO A 61 -19.95 1.50 -16.17
C PRO A 61 -18.78 2.40 -15.74
N ARG A 62 -19.06 3.36 -14.86
CA ARG A 62 -18.05 4.32 -14.35
C ARG A 62 -16.77 3.64 -13.84
N GLU A 63 -16.92 2.51 -13.18
CA GLU A 63 -15.80 1.78 -12.59
C GLU A 63 -14.87 1.20 -13.67
N GLU A 64 -15.43 0.75 -14.80
CA GLU A 64 -14.66 0.26 -15.95
C GLU A 64 -13.92 1.38 -16.66
N ILE A 65 -14.53 2.56 -16.74
CA ILE A 65 -13.92 3.76 -17.30
C ILE A 65 -12.67 4.16 -16.50
N GLU A 66 -12.74 4.08 -15.17
CA GLU A 66 -11.56 4.34 -14.34
C GLU A 66 -10.46 3.29 -14.60
N GLU A 67 -10.81 2.02 -14.84
CA GLU A 67 -9.87 0.93 -15.15
C GLU A 67 -9.18 1.08 -16.52
N LEU A 68 -9.94 1.41 -17.57
CA LEU A 68 -9.44 1.58 -18.94
C LEU A 68 -8.59 2.84 -19.12
N ALA A 69 -8.81 3.84 -18.28
CA ALA A 69 -8.25 5.16 -18.48
C ALA A 69 -6.85 5.35 -17.88
N VAL A 70 -6.18 4.29 -17.40
CA VAL A 70 -4.86 4.47 -16.78
C VAL A 70 -3.82 4.83 -17.85
N PRO A 71 -3.14 5.99 -17.76
CA PRO A 71 -2.15 6.36 -18.75
C PRO A 71 -0.93 5.44 -18.69
N THR A 72 -0.35 5.13 -19.85
CA THR A 72 0.88 4.33 -19.95
C THR A 72 2.13 5.17 -19.69
N TYR A 73 2.03 6.51 -19.77
CA TYR A 73 3.17 7.44 -19.70
C TYR A 73 4.30 7.12 -20.69
N GLY A 74 3.94 6.50 -21.81
CA GLY A 74 4.89 6.06 -22.85
C GLY A 74 5.63 4.75 -22.52
N LEU A 75 5.25 4.04 -21.44
CA LEU A 75 5.65 2.65 -21.22
C LEU A 75 5.03 1.80 -22.33
N ARG A 76 5.88 0.99 -23.00
CA ARG A 76 5.47 0.11 -24.11
C ARG A 76 5.41 -1.35 -23.69
N GLU A 77 6.21 -1.71 -22.71
CA GLU A 77 6.21 -3.00 -22.05
C GLU A 77 5.86 -2.78 -20.57
N VAL A 78 5.52 -3.85 -19.84
CA VAL A 78 5.19 -3.73 -18.41
C VAL A 78 6.40 -3.22 -17.63
N GLY A 79 6.27 -1.99 -17.12
CA GLY A 79 7.27 -1.30 -16.33
C GLY A 79 8.43 -0.71 -17.13
N VAL A 80 8.44 -0.79 -18.46
CA VAL A 80 9.59 -0.36 -19.28
C VAL A 80 9.19 0.59 -20.42
N ARG A 81 9.93 1.69 -20.53
CA ARG A 81 10.00 2.54 -21.74
C ARG A 81 11.44 2.60 -22.22
N ARG A 82 11.67 2.20 -23.46
CA ARG A 82 12.96 2.35 -24.16
C ARG A 82 12.84 3.41 -25.25
N GLN A 83 13.80 4.32 -25.32
CA GLN A 83 13.84 5.36 -26.35
C GLN A 83 15.29 5.67 -26.74
N SER A 84 15.54 5.80 -28.05
CA SER A 84 16.86 6.23 -28.55
C SER A 84 16.89 7.75 -28.70
N LEU A 85 17.99 8.35 -28.26
CA LEU A 85 18.29 9.79 -28.29
C LEU A 85 19.73 9.95 -28.80
N GLY A 86 19.88 10.04 -30.12
CA GLY A 86 21.18 9.95 -30.80
C GLY A 86 21.84 8.58 -30.55
N GLU A 87 23.09 8.59 -30.12
CA GLU A 87 23.87 7.38 -29.80
C GLU A 87 23.54 6.74 -28.45
N PHE A 88 22.59 7.30 -27.71
CA PHE A 88 22.20 6.81 -26.39
C PHE A 88 20.80 6.21 -26.42
N THR A 89 20.62 5.07 -25.78
CA THR A 89 19.30 4.51 -25.48
C THR A 89 18.99 4.76 -24.01
N THR A 90 17.84 5.35 -23.71
CA THR A 90 17.34 5.50 -22.34
C THR A 90 16.31 4.42 -22.03
N GLU A 91 16.41 3.87 -20.83
CA GLU A 91 15.41 2.99 -20.24
C GLU A 91 14.81 3.68 -19.00
N LEU A 92 13.51 3.93 -19.03
CA LEU A 92 12.72 4.23 -17.85
C LEU A 92 12.12 2.93 -17.32
N LEU A 93 12.43 2.62 -16.07
CA LEU A 93 12.03 1.40 -15.38
C LEU A 93 11.17 1.75 -14.17
N VAL A 94 10.03 1.08 -14.00
CA VAL A 94 9.24 1.14 -12.77
C VAL A 94 9.82 0.13 -11.77
N THR A 95 10.15 0.59 -10.56
CA THR A 95 10.94 -0.22 -9.60
C THR A 95 10.21 -0.50 -8.28
N GLY A 96 8.98 -0.02 -8.10
CA GLY A 96 8.23 -0.20 -6.87
C GLY A 96 6.86 0.48 -6.94
N THR A 97 6.19 0.64 -5.80
CA THR A 97 4.85 1.26 -5.74
C THR A 97 4.86 2.79 -5.82
N ASN A 98 6.04 3.42 -5.86
CA ASN A 98 6.18 4.88 -5.96
C ASN A 98 7.54 5.31 -6.55
N SER A 99 8.27 4.40 -7.18
CA SER A 99 9.65 4.61 -7.60
C SER A 99 9.86 4.21 -9.06
N THR A 100 10.70 4.99 -9.74
CA THR A 100 11.16 4.73 -11.10
C THR A 100 12.66 5.01 -11.18
N LEU A 101 13.33 4.34 -12.10
CA LEU A 101 14.75 4.48 -12.40
C LEU A 101 14.93 4.89 -13.86
N LEU A 102 15.80 5.86 -14.10
CA LEU A 102 16.26 6.21 -15.44
C LEU A 102 17.69 5.69 -15.63
N ARG A 103 17.87 4.88 -16.67
CA ARG A 103 19.14 4.32 -17.11
C ARG A 103 19.45 4.83 -18.51
N TRP A 104 20.74 5.03 -18.79
CA TRP A 104 21.24 5.42 -20.10
C TRP A 104 22.25 4.39 -20.56
N ILE A 105 22.13 3.96 -21.80
CA ILE A 105 22.96 2.95 -22.45
C ILE A 105 23.61 3.63 -23.65
N LYS A 106 24.93 3.53 -23.75
CA LYS A 106 25.72 4.05 -24.87
C LYS A 106 25.67 3.09 -26.07
N ALA A 107 26.13 3.54 -27.23
CA ALA A 107 26.28 2.69 -28.41
C ALA A 107 27.20 1.48 -28.18
N ASP A 108 28.18 1.57 -27.27
CA ASP A 108 29.04 0.45 -26.86
C ASP A 108 28.41 -0.50 -25.82
N GLY A 109 27.11 -0.32 -25.52
CA GLY A 109 26.38 -1.08 -24.50
C GLY A 109 26.64 -0.62 -23.06
N LYS A 110 27.61 0.28 -22.81
CA LYS A 110 27.92 0.70 -21.44
C LYS A 110 26.82 1.55 -20.83
N VAL A 111 26.61 1.32 -19.55
CA VAL A 111 25.50 1.87 -18.80
C VAL A 111 25.95 3.01 -17.92
N GLN A 112 25.17 4.08 -17.89
CA GLN A 112 25.37 5.20 -16.97
C GLN A 112 24.05 5.66 -16.33
N LYS A 113 24.15 6.12 -15.09
CA LYS A 113 23.00 6.64 -14.31
C LYS A 113 22.72 8.11 -14.57
N SER A 114 23.75 8.87 -14.96
CA SER A 114 23.63 10.29 -15.26
C SER A 114 23.20 10.51 -16.70
N VAL A 115 22.40 11.57 -16.89
CA VAL A 115 22.01 12.01 -18.22
C VAL A 115 23.26 12.43 -19.02
N PRO A 116 23.50 11.86 -20.22
CA PRO A 116 24.62 12.24 -21.07
C PRO A 116 24.60 13.74 -21.40
N LYS A 117 25.77 14.37 -21.51
CA LYS A 117 25.88 15.80 -21.86
C LYS A 117 25.27 16.08 -23.24
N ALA A 118 25.58 15.24 -24.24
CA ALA A 118 25.00 15.35 -25.58
C ALA A 118 23.46 15.28 -25.60
N VAL A 119 22.84 14.51 -24.68
CA VAL A 119 21.38 14.46 -24.54
C VAL A 119 20.84 15.77 -23.94
N LYS A 120 21.53 16.35 -22.96
CA LYS A 120 21.12 17.63 -22.38
C LYS A 120 21.19 18.78 -23.38
N ASP A 121 22.23 18.77 -24.22
CA ASP A 121 22.52 19.86 -25.15
C ASP A 121 21.63 19.78 -26.40
N ASN A 122 21.30 18.58 -26.87
CA ASN A 122 20.63 18.38 -28.17
C ASN A 122 19.18 17.84 -28.08
N TYR A 123 18.77 17.26 -26.94
CA TYR A 123 17.48 16.58 -26.76
C TYR A 123 16.79 17.03 -25.46
N GLY A 124 16.82 18.35 -25.21
CA GLY A 124 16.36 18.94 -23.96
C GLY A 124 14.86 18.74 -23.69
N ASP A 125 14.04 18.80 -24.74
CA ASP A 125 12.59 18.66 -24.64
C ASP A 125 12.18 17.20 -24.42
N GLU A 126 12.75 16.25 -25.16
CA GLU A 126 12.52 14.82 -24.96
C GLU A 126 12.98 14.36 -23.58
N LEU A 127 14.11 14.89 -23.10
CA LEU A 127 14.57 14.65 -21.73
C LEU A 127 13.58 15.17 -20.68
N LYS A 128 12.96 16.32 -20.93
CA LYS A 128 11.97 16.92 -20.04
C LYS A 128 10.69 16.09 -20.01
N GLU A 129 10.19 15.66 -21.16
CA GLU A 129 9.05 14.74 -21.27
C GLU A 129 9.31 13.41 -20.57
N LEU A 130 10.48 12.80 -20.77
CA LEU A 130 10.87 11.55 -20.13
C LEU A 130 10.89 11.67 -18.61
N LYS A 131 11.49 12.76 -18.08
CA LYS A 131 11.51 13.04 -16.64
C LYS A 131 10.11 13.29 -16.09
N GLN A 132 9.23 13.91 -16.88
CA GLN A 132 7.85 14.17 -16.48
C GLN A 132 7.06 12.85 -16.42
N ALA A 133 7.15 12.02 -17.46
CA ALA A 133 6.57 10.68 -17.49
C ALA A 133 7.03 9.82 -16.30
N ALA A 134 8.33 9.86 -15.97
CA ALA A 134 8.87 9.17 -14.80
C ALA A 134 8.22 9.64 -13.48
N LYS A 135 8.05 10.95 -13.30
CA LYS A 135 7.42 11.53 -12.11
C LYS A 135 5.93 11.23 -12.03
N ASP A 136 5.22 11.27 -13.16
CA ASP A 136 3.79 11.03 -13.18
C ASP A 136 3.48 9.54 -12.94
N SER A 137 4.30 8.64 -13.49
CA SER A 137 4.27 7.21 -13.14
C SER A 137 4.43 6.99 -11.63
N GLN A 138 5.45 7.61 -11.00
CA GLN A 138 5.66 7.53 -9.55
C GLN A 138 4.46 8.00 -8.72
N LYS A 139 3.77 9.04 -9.18
CA LYS A 139 2.59 9.58 -8.49
C LYS A 139 1.34 8.72 -8.69
N MET A 140 1.23 8.06 -9.83
CA MET A 140 0.06 7.24 -10.17
C MET A 140 0.08 5.88 -9.48
N LEU A 141 1.26 5.26 -9.32
CA LEU A 141 1.40 3.91 -8.76
C LEU A 141 0.72 3.73 -7.38
N PRO A 142 0.83 4.65 -6.39
CA PRO A 142 0.12 4.52 -5.12
C PRO A 142 -1.40 4.51 -5.28
N ALA A 143 -1.94 5.35 -6.18
CA ALA A 143 -3.38 5.40 -6.44
C ALA A 143 -3.88 4.09 -7.05
N GLN A 144 -3.10 3.51 -7.97
CA GLN A 144 -3.42 2.21 -8.58
C GLN A 144 -3.30 1.05 -7.59
N ARG A 145 -2.28 1.07 -6.72
CA ARG A 145 -2.15 0.12 -5.61
C ARG A 145 -3.38 0.16 -4.70
N ASP A 146 -3.76 1.35 -4.23
CA ASP A 146 -4.87 1.54 -3.30
C ASP A 146 -6.20 1.15 -3.97
N ARG A 147 -6.35 1.41 -5.28
CA ARG A 147 -7.49 0.96 -6.08
C ARG A 147 -7.58 -0.57 -6.14
N ILE A 148 -6.48 -1.25 -6.44
CA ILE A 148 -6.44 -2.72 -6.46
C ILE A 148 -6.79 -3.28 -5.08
N GLU A 149 -6.25 -2.72 -4.01
CA GLU A 149 -6.58 -3.15 -2.64
C GLU A 149 -8.07 -2.96 -2.31
N ALA A 150 -8.73 -1.92 -2.85
CA ALA A 150 -10.15 -1.67 -2.65
C ALA A 150 -11.07 -2.71 -3.32
N PHE A 151 -10.57 -3.46 -4.31
CA PHE A 151 -11.38 -4.49 -4.98
C PHE A 151 -11.81 -5.63 -4.06
N TYR A 152 -11.16 -5.82 -2.90
CA TYR A 152 -11.65 -6.78 -1.89
C TYR A 152 -13.05 -6.43 -1.39
N LEU A 153 -13.34 -5.15 -1.16
CA LEU A 153 -14.66 -4.70 -0.71
C LEU A 153 -15.68 -4.68 -1.85
N GLN A 154 -15.21 -4.50 -3.08
CA GLN A 154 -16.09 -4.57 -4.26
C GLN A 154 -16.35 -6.02 -4.70
N GLN A 155 -15.50 -6.96 -4.26
CA GLN A 155 -15.48 -8.35 -4.70
C GLN A 155 -15.57 -8.44 -6.24
N LYS A 156 -14.67 -7.70 -6.90
CA LYS A 156 -14.59 -7.63 -8.35
C LYS A 156 -14.17 -8.97 -8.93
N THR A 157 -14.80 -9.31 -10.05
CA THR A 157 -14.47 -10.44 -10.90
C THR A 157 -14.43 -9.92 -12.33
N TRP A 158 -13.50 -10.42 -13.13
CA TRP A 158 -13.33 -10.07 -14.53
C TRP A 158 -13.34 -11.35 -15.36
N ASP A 159 -13.74 -11.26 -16.63
CA ASP A 159 -13.36 -12.27 -17.61
C ASP A 159 -11.83 -12.22 -17.85
N PHE A 160 -11.28 -13.32 -18.34
CA PHE A 160 -9.85 -13.49 -18.48
C PHE A 160 -9.20 -12.45 -19.39
N ALA A 161 -9.82 -12.16 -20.54
CA ALA A 161 -9.29 -11.23 -21.53
C ALA A 161 -9.23 -9.79 -20.98
N THR A 162 -10.32 -9.34 -20.34
CA THR A 162 -10.39 -8.04 -19.68
C THR A 162 -9.34 -7.90 -18.58
N TRP A 163 -9.20 -8.92 -17.72
CA TRP A 163 -8.20 -8.91 -16.66
C TRP A 163 -6.77 -8.85 -17.23
N GLN A 164 -6.52 -9.65 -18.27
CA GLN A 164 -5.21 -9.73 -18.88
C GLN A 164 -4.82 -8.38 -19.51
N GLU A 165 -5.72 -7.75 -20.26
CA GLU A 165 -5.51 -6.44 -20.87
C GLU A 165 -5.32 -5.33 -19.83
N ARG A 166 -6.27 -5.18 -18.89
CA ARG A 166 -6.35 -4.02 -17.99
C ARG A 166 -5.37 -4.08 -16.82
N TYR A 167 -4.91 -5.29 -16.44
CA TYR A 167 -4.04 -5.47 -15.28
C TYR A 167 -2.70 -6.07 -15.65
N VAL A 168 -2.65 -7.34 -16.07
CA VAL A 168 -1.37 -8.06 -16.18
C VAL A 168 -0.51 -7.57 -17.34
N ASN A 169 -1.12 -7.17 -18.46
CA ASN A 169 -0.42 -6.66 -19.63
C ASN A 169 -0.37 -5.13 -19.69
N HIS A 170 -1.15 -4.44 -18.85
CA HIS A 170 -1.12 -2.99 -18.83
C HIS A 170 0.28 -2.47 -18.46
N PRO A 171 0.90 -1.56 -19.26
CA PRO A 171 2.29 -1.14 -19.07
C PRO A 171 2.64 -0.60 -17.67
N LEU A 172 1.75 0.19 -17.06
CA LEU A 172 1.94 0.67 -15.68
C LEU A 172 1.37 -0.29 -14.62
N VAL A 173 0.08 -0.63 -14.70
CA VAL A 173 -0.63 -1.44 -13.68
C VAL A 173 -0.06 -2.86 -13.56
N GLY A 174 0.46 -3.43 -14.65
CA GLY A 174 1.12 -4.74 -14.67
C GLY A 174 2.29 -4.84 -13.69
N THR A 175 2.97 -3.74 -13.38
CA THR A 175 4.06 -3.67 -12.40
C THR A 175 3.59 -3.94 -10.97
N LEU A 176 2.29 -3.79 -10.71
CA LEU A 176 1.63 -4.13 -9.45
C LEU A 176 0.93 -5.49 -9.57
N ALA A 177 0.15 -5.68 -10.63
CA ALA A 177 -0.69 -6.85 -10.85
C ALA A 177 0.11 -8.16 -10.97
N ARG A 178 1.33 -8.11 -11.52
CA ARG A 178 2.21 -9.29 -11.63
C ARG A 178 2.85 -9.72 -10.31
N ARG A 179 2.78 -8.90 -9.25
CA ARG A 179 3.38 -9.16 -7.92
C ARG A 179 2.35 -9.56 -6.86
N ILE A 180 1.13 -9.88 -7.27
CA ILE A 180 0.02 -10.29 -6.40
C ILE A 180 -0.60 -11.61 -6.87
N LEU A 181 -1.23 -12.30 -5.93
CA LEU A 181 -1.92 -13.56 -6.14
C LEU A 181 -3.33 -13.30 -6.71
N TRP A 182 -3.68 -14.06 -7.74
CA TRP A 182 -4.99 -14.06 -8.37
C TRP A 182 -5.64 -15.42 -8.21
N GLN A 183 -6.97 -15.44 -8.19
CA GLN A 183 -7.76 -16.66 -8.21
C GLN A 183 -8.46 -16.77 -9.56
N PHE A 184 -8.36 -17.96 -10.17
CA PHE A 184 -8.92 -18.32 -11.46
C PHE A 184 -9.98 -19.39 -11.28
N GLU A 185 -11.09 -19.26 -11.99
CA GLU A 185 -12.21 -20.19 -11.97
C GLU A 185 -12.77 -20.41 -13.37
N ASP A 186 -12.85 -21.67 -13.81
CA ASP A 186 -13.45 -22.05 -15.10
C ASP A 186 -13.96 -23.49 -15.04
N GLU A 187 -15.23 -23.72 -15.40
CA GLU A 187 -15.87 -25.05 -15.45
C GLU A 187 -15.59 -25.95 -14.22
N GLY A 188 -15.63 -25.37 -13.01
CA GLY A 188 -15.38 -26.08 -11.74
C GLY A 188 -13.91 -26.32 -11.40
N LYS A 189 -12.98 -25.92 -12.27
CA LYS A 189 -11.55 -25.83 -11.93
C LYS A 189 -11.30 -24.53 -11.19
N HIS A 190 -10.48 -24.62 -10.14
CA HIS A 190 -10.02 -23.46 -9.40
C HIS A 190 -8.50 -23.52 -9.23
N ALA A 191 -7.83 -22.39 -9.43
CA ALA A 191 -6.42 -22.24 -9.09
C ALA A 191 -6.15 -20.88 -8.47
N VAL A 192 -5.14 -20.84 -7.61
CA VAL A 192 -4.49 -19.60 -7.20
C VAL A 192 -3.18 -19.54 -7.95
N GLY A 193 -2.88 -18.39 -8.56
CA GLY A 193 -1.66 -18.22 -9.33
C GLY A 193 -1.08 -16.82 -9.24
N ILE A 194 0.17 -16.71 -9.68
CA ILE A 194 0.90 -15.46 -9.80
C ILE A 194 1.66 -15.44 -11.12
N TRP A 195 1.87 -14.24 -11.67
CA TRP A 195 2.76 -14.09 -12.81
C TRP A 195 4.21 -14.38 -12.39
N PHE A 196 4.88 -15.24 -13.12
CA PHE A 196 6.26 -15.62 -12.87
C PHE A 196 6.97 -15.95 -14.18
N GLU A 197 8.02 -15.20 -14.52
CA GLU A 197 8.94 -15.52 -15.60
C GLU A 197 10.14 -16.29 -14.99
N GLY A 198 10.46 -17.47 -15.51
CA GLY A 198 11.53 -18.33 -15.00
C GLY A 198 12.93 -17.69 -15.06
N GLU A 199 13.88 -18.26 -14.29
CA GLU A 199 15.27 -17.83 -13.99
C GLU A 199 15.55 -16.35 -13.64
N ASP A 200 14.76 -15.38 -14.10
CA ASP A 200 14.85 -13.95 -13.78
C ASP A 200 13.66 -13.40 -12.96
N GLY A 201 12.84 -14.28 -12.37
CA GLY A 201 11.77 -13.92 -11.42
C GLY A 201 10.63 -13.06 -12.02
N PRO A 202 9.58 -12.71 -11.24
CA PRO A 202 8.70 -11.63 -11.66
C PRO A 202 9.54 -10.33 -11.70
N PRO A 203 9.15 -9.29 -12.46
CA PRO A 203 9.90 -8.04 -12.46
C PRO A 203 9.88 -7.44 -11.06
N GLY A 204 10.90 -7.79 -10.26
CA GLY A 204 11.30 -7.04 -9.10
C GLY A 204 11.89 -5.71 -9.56
N PRO A 205 12.16 -4.78 -8.64
CA PRO A 205 13.14 -3.74 -8.93
C PRO A 205 14.38 -4.40 -9.55
N PRO A 206 14.88 -3.94 -10.71
CA PRO A 206 16.05 -4.54 -11.33
C PRO A 206 17.15 -4.64 -10.29
N SER A 207 17.62 -5.85 -10.02
CA SER A 207 18.82 -6.05 -9.23
C SER A 207 19.97 -5.32 -9.93
N LEU A 208 20.71 -4.51 -9.18
CA LEU A 208 21.89 -3.81 -9.69
C LEU A 208 23.01 -4.82 -9.91
N GLY A 209 22.97 -5.55 -11.02
CA GLY A 209 24.08 -6.38 -11.51
C GLY A 209 23.63 -7.54 -12.38
N GLY A 210 24.17 -7.62 -13.60
CA GLY A 210 24.08 -8.81 -14.48
C GLY A 210 23.49 -8.51 -15.84
N GLU A 211 24.28 -8.69 -16.88
CA GLU A 211 23.94 -8.54 -18.30
C GLU A 211 23.30 -9.83 -18.85
N SER A 212 22.29 -9.72 -19.71
CA SER A 212 22.36 -10.17 -21.10
C SER A 212 21.09 -9.76 -21.84
N ALA A 213 21.26 -9.28 -23.08
CA ALA A 213 20.17 -8.92 -23.97
C ALA A 213 19.74 -10.16 -24.74
N GLN A 214 18.45 -10.53 -24.68
CA GLN A 214 17.84 -11.42 -25.66
C GLN A 214 16.72 -10.67 -26.39
N SER A 215 16.69 -10.88 -27.71
CA SER A 215 15.77 -10.27 -28.66
C SER A 215 14.30 -10.56 -28.33
N PRO A 216 13.36 -9.68 -28.70
CA PRO A 216 11.96 -9.83 -28.36
C PRO A 216 11.34 -11.05 -29.06
N PRO A 217 10.40 -11.78 -28.41
CA PRO A 217 9.62 -12.79 -29.09
C PRO A 217 8.65 -12.15 -30.09
N ASP A 218 8.49 -12.82 -31.23
CA ASP A 218 7.58 -12.49 -32.31
C ASP A 218 6.12 -12.65 -31.85
N PHE A 219 5.34 -11.57 -31.88
CA PHE A 219 3.91 -11.59 -31.55
C PHE A 219 3.13 -11.86 -32.84
N GLY A 220 2.95 -13.15 -33.13
CA GLY A 220 2.04 -13.59 -34.19
C GLY A 220 0.59 -13.23 -33.87
N ASP A 221 0.01 -12.44 -34.77
CA ASP A 221 -1.41 -12.29 -35.14
C ASP A 221 -2.47 -12.93 -34.22
N LEU A 222 -3.18 -12.08 -33.45
CA LEU A 222 -4.37 -12.43 -32.67
C LEU A 222 -5.62 -12.42 -33.57
N GLY A 223 -5.72 -13.39 -34.47
CA GLY A 223 -6.96 -13.77 -35.13
C GLY A 223 -7.73 -14.78 -34.28
N GLY A 224 -8.95 -14.41 -33.85
CA GLY A 224 -9.76 -15.19 -32.92
C GLY A 224 -9.98 -16.66 -33.31
N GLN A 225 -9.59 -17.57 -32.41
CA GLN A 225 -10.09 -18.94 -32.36
C GLN A 225 -10.53 -19.25 -30.93
N GLN A 226 -11.84 -19.41 -30.73
CA GLN A 226 -12.43 -19.77 -29.44
C GLN A 226 -12.03 -21.21 -29.06
N GLY A 227 -11.46 -21.39 -27.86
CA GLY A 227 -11.35 -22.70 -27.21
C GLY A 227 -9.94 -23.28 -27.00
N HIS A 228 -8.87 -22.53 -27.29
CA HIS A 228 -7.50 -22.96 -26.98
C HIS A 228 -7.00 -22.34 -25.65
N PRO A 229 -6.26 -23.11 -24.83
CA PRO A 229 -5.72 -22.59 -23.58
C PRO A 229 -4.70 -21.47 -23.81
N HIS A 230 -4.79 -20.41 -23.02
CA HIS A 230 -3.86 -19.29 -23.08
C HIS A 230 -2.48 -19.71 -22.55
N LYS A 231 -1.44 -19.63 -23.38
CA LYS A 231 -0.06 -19.82 -22.92
C LYS A 231 0.33 -18.58 -22.09
N THR A 232 0.37 -18.74 -20.77
CA THR A 232 0.60 -17.64 -19.83
C THR A 232 1.80 -17.94 -18.93
N ASN A 233 2.43 -16.89 -18.40
CA ASN A 233 3.45 -17.00 -17.35
C ASN A 233 2.81 -17.13 -15.95
N LEU A 234 1.60 -17.69 -15.86
CA LEU A 234 0.92 -17.88 -14.58
C LEU A 234 1.30 -19.22 -14.01
N VAL A 235 1.84 -19.20 -12.79
CA VAL A 235 2.23 -20.40 -12.08
C VAL A 235 1.41 -20.58 -10.81
N ASP A 236 1.13 -21.83 -10.48
CA ASP A 236 0.55 -22.22 -9.20
C ASP A 236 1.60 -22.23 -8.07
N LEU A 237 1.18 -22.65 -6.88
CA LEU A 237 2.04 -22.74 -5.70
C LEU A 237 3.24 -23.70 -5.90
N ALA A 238 3.11 -24.70 -6.77
CA ALA A 238 4.18 -25.64 -7.11
C ALA A 238 5.10 -25.11 -8.22
N GLY A 239 4.86 -23.88 -8.71
CA GLY A 239 5.59 -23.30 -9.83
C GLY A 239 5.18 -23.89 -11.19
N LYS A 240 4.08 -24.64 -11.26
CA LYS A 240 3.60 -25.24 -12.51
C LYS A 240 2.73 -24.24 -13.28
N PRO A 241 2.90 -24.14 -14.61
CA PRO A 241 2.02 -23.33 -15.44
C PRO A 241 0.55 -23.71 -15.27
N ILE A 242 -0.34 -22.72 -15.18
CA ILE A 242 -1.78 -22.92 -15.18
C ILE A 242 -2.25 -22.92 -16.64
N ASP A 243 -2.33 -24.11 -17.23
CA ASP A 243 -2.49 -24.33 -18.68
C ASP A 243 -3.93 -24.58 -19.14
N TRP A 244 -4.92 -24.44 -18.24
CA TRP A 244 -6.33 -24.66 -18.55
C TRP A 244 -7.14 -23.37 -18.70
N LEU A 245 -6.49 -22.21 -18.62
CA LEU A 245 -7.16 -20.91 -18.67
C LEU A 245 -7.71 -20.62 -20.07
N THR A 246 -8.96 -20.18 -20.13
CA THR A 246 -9.67 -19.83 -21.37
C THR A 246 -10.30 -18.44 -21.27
N ASP A 247 -10.91 -17.93 -22.35
CA ASP A 247 -11.66 -16.66 -22.31
C ASP A 247 -12.87 -16.70 -21.36
N LYS A 248 -13.36 -17.90 -21.00
CA LYS A 248 -14.45 -18.08 -20.04
C LYS A 248 -13.97 -18.07 -18.58
N THR A 249 -12.66 -18.10 -18.36
CA THR A 249 -12.09 -18.08 -17.02
C THR A 249 -12.43 -16.76 -16.34
N HIS A 250 -12.97 -16.86 -15.13
CA HIS A 250 -13.22 -15.73 -14.26
C HIS A 250 -12.01 -15.52 -13.34
N VAL A 251 -11.58 -14.26 -13.21
CA VAL A 251 -10.43 -13.87 -12.40
C VAL A 251 -10.87 -12.94 -11.27
N SER A 252 -10.36 -13.18 -10.07
CA SER A 252 -10.60 -12.32 -8.91
C SER A 252 -9.35 -12.23 -8.03
N LEU A 253 -9.31 -11.25 -7.12
CA LEU A 253 -8.20 -11.13 -6.17
C LEU A 253 -8.25 -12.25 -5.14
N TRP A 254 -7.14 -12.96 -4.98
CA TRP A 254 -7.01 -13.90 -3.88
C TRP A 254 -6.93 -13.16 -2.54
N HIS A 255 -7.67 -13.66 -1.54
CA HIS A 255 -7.66 -13.14 -0.17
C HIS A 255 -7.38 -14.28 0.81
N PRO A 256 -6.51 -14.10 1.82
CA PRO A 256 -6.12 -15.20 2.70
C PRO A 256 -7.29 -15.71 3.58
N ILE A 257 -8.36 -14.94 3.78
CA ILE A 257 -9.58 -15.39 4.50
C ILE A 257 -10.28 -16.59 3.84
N THR A 258 -10.13 -16.77 2.53
CA THR A 258 -10.75 -17.89 1.79
C THR A 258 -9.82 -19.09 1.65
N ALA A 259 -8.62 -19.03 2.23
CA ALA A 259 -7.60 -20.07 2.12
C ALA A 259 -7.30 -20.72 3.48
N LYS A 260 -6.86 -21.99 3.43
CA LYS A 260 -6.36 -22.68 4.61
C LYS A 260 -5.02 -22.10 5.06
N THR A 261 -4.72 -22.21 6.35
CA THR A 261 -3.49 -21.70 6.95
C THR A 261 -2.23 -22.24 6.25
N GLU A 262 -2.22 -23.51 5.87
CA GLU A 262 -1.10 -24.17 5.19
C GLU A 262 -0.85 -23.55 3.81
N THR A 263 -1.92 -23.29 3.05
CA THR A 263 -1.85 -22.62 1.75
C THR A 263 -1.33 -21.20 1.87
N ILE A 264 -1.78 -20.45 2.89
CA ILE A 264 -1.29 -19.09 3.17
C ILE A 264 0.22 -19.13 3.49
N GLN A 265 0.65 -20.05 4.34
CA GLN A 265 2.07 -20.19 4.71
C GLN A 265 2.94 -20.55 3.52
N ALA A 266 2.49 -21.49 2.69
CA ALA A 266 3.21 -21.91 1.50
C ALA A 266 3.37 -20.75 0.49
N TRP A 267 2.31 -19.96 0.25
CA TRP A 267 2.42 -18.78 -0.60
C TRP A 267 3.37 -17.72 -0.02
N ARG A 268 3.36 -17.48 1.30
CA ARG A 268 4.32 -16.57 1.94
C ARG A 268 5.77 -17.04 1.73
N GLU A 269 6.01 -18.34 1.84
CA GLU A 269 7.34 -18.92 1.61
C GLU A 269 7.75 -18.86 0.15
N TRP A 270 6.82 -19.12 -0.77
CA TRP A 270 7.04 -18.98 -2.19
C TRP A 270 7.46 -17.54 -2.54
N LEU A 271 6.72 -16.53 -2.05
CA LEU A 271 7.02 -15.11 -2.29
C LEU A 271 8.40 -14.72 -1.76
N VAL A 272 8.78 -15.19 -0.56
CA VAL A 272 10.10 -14.93 0.02
C VAL A 272 11.22 -15.63 -0.77
N THR A 273 11.00 -16.87 -1.19
CA THR A 273 11.98 -17.68 -1.94
C THR A 273 12.27 -17.05 -3.30
N HIS A 274 11.23 -16.58 -3.99
CA HIS A 274 11.33 -15.95 -5.30
C HIS A 274 11.53 -14.43 -5.25
N GLN A 275 11.79 -13.87 -4.06
CA GLN A 275 12.02 -12.44 -3.82
C GLN A 275 10.92 -11.52 -4.39
N VAL A 276 9.67 -11.98 -4.34
CA VAL A 276 8.52 -11.22 -4.81
C VAL A 276 8.04 -10.30 -3.70
N GLN A 277 8.31 -9.00 -3.86
CA GLN A 277 7.80 -8.00 -2.93
C GLN A 277 6.39 -7.55 -3.34
N GLN A 278 5.39 -7.88 -2.51
CA GLN A 278 4.00 -7.52 -2.81
C GLN A 278 3.78 -6.00 -2.65
N PRO A 279 3.00 -5.36 -3.55
CA PRO A 279 2.75 -3.92 -3.51
C PRO A 279 1.94 -3.50 -2.27
N PHE A 280 1.18 -4.41 -1.68
CA PHE A 280 0.48 -4.25 -0.39
C PHE A 280 0.45 -5.60 0.33
N LYS A 281 0.07 -5.60 1.62
CA LYS A 281 -0.13 -6.85 2.37
C LYS A 281 -1.31 -7.64 1.79
N GLN A 282 -1.02 -8.68 1.00
CA GLN A 282 -2.01 -9.65 0.53
C GLN A 282 -1.81 -11.00 1.21
N ALA A 283 -0.71 -11.73 0.94
CA ALA A 283 -0.43 -13.01 1.61
C ALA A 283 -0.13 -12.82 3.11
N HIS A 284 0.48 -11.68 3.45
CA HIS A 284 0.76 -11.26 4.83
C HIS A 284 -0.36 -10.40 5.45
N ARG A 285 -1.53 -10.34 4.82
CA ARG A 285 -2.68 -9.60 5.35
C ARG A 285 -3.20 -10.24 6.63
N GLU A 286 -3.59 -9.39 7.57
CA GLU A 286 -4.24 -9.78 8.79
C GLU A 286 -5.67 -10.31 8.48
N ILE A 287 -6.03 -11.45 9.06
CA ILE A 287 -7.38 -12.02 8.98
C ILE A 287 -8.07 -11.87 10.33
N TYR A 288 -9.30 -11.37 10.32
CA TYR A 288 -10.12 -11.20 11.51
C TYR A 288 -11.33 -12.14 11.42
N LEU A 289 -11.14 -13.40 11.85
CA LEU A 289 -12.25 -14.36 11.96
C LEU A 289 -13.16 -13.96 13.13
N LEU A 290 -14.46 -14.21 13.01
CA LEU A 290 -15.41 -13.96 14.09
C LEU A 290 -15.00 -14.77 15.34
N THR A 291 -15.01 -14.08 16.47
CA THR A 291 -14.86 -14.69 17.79
C THR A 291 -16.22 -15.05 18.36
N ALA A 292 -16.29 -15.96 19.34
CA ALA A 292 -17.54 -16.29 20.04
C ALA A 292 -18.24 -15.04 20.64
N ALA A 293 -17.45 -14.04 21.07
CA ALA A 293 -17.98 -12.76 21.54
C ALA A 293 -18.70 -12.00 20.41
N GLU A 294 -18.11 -11.92 19.22
CA GLU A 294 -18.70 -11.25 18.06
C GLU A 294 -19.90 -12.02 17.47
N GLU A 295 -19.88 -13.36 17.55
CA GLU A 295 -21.05 -14.19 17.21
C GLU A 295 -22.24 -13.93 18.15
N THR A 296 -21.94 -13.65 19.43
CA THR A 296 -22.94 -13.32 20.43
C THR A 296 -23.49 -11.91 20.24
N THR A 297 -22.62 -10.90 20.06
CA THR A 297 -23.04 -9.49 19.92
C THR A 297 -23.68 -9.21 18.56
N ARG A 298 -23.35 -9.98 17.52
CA ARG A 298 -23.86 -9.93 16.13
C ARG A 298 -23.63 -8.63 15.37
N VAL A 299 -24.05 -7.50 15.94
CA VAL A 299 -24.12 -6.20 15.28
C VAL A 299 -22.97 -5.27 15.63
N TYR A 300 -22.10 -5.64 16.58
CA TYR A 300 -20.92 -4.86 16.91
C TYR A 300 -19.74 -5.70 17.39
N SER A 301 -18.53 -5.18 17.25
CA SER A 301 -17.28 -5.75 17.74
C SER A 301 -16.55 -4.78 18.65
N ASN A 302 -16.13 -5.28 19.82
CA ASN A 302 -15.25 -4.56 20.76
C ASN A 302 -13.76 -4.77 20.45
N ARG A 303 -13.40 -5.53 19.39
CA ARG A 303 -12.00 -5.90 19.09
C ARG A 303 -11.06 -4.71 18.98
N PHE A 304 -11.59 -3.56 18.54
CA PHE A 304 -10.84 -2.34 18.32
C PHE A 304 -11.20 -1.23 19.33
N ALA A 305 -11.96 -1.54 20.38
CA ALA A 305 -12.29 -0.59 21.44
C ALA A 305 -11.08 -0.33 22.34
N ALA A 306 -11.12 0.77 23.10
CA ALA A 306 -10.12 1.17 24.09
C ALA A 306 -8.68 1.37 23.56
N HIS A 307 -8.52 1.75 22.29
CA HIS A 307 -7.22 2.16 21.73
C HIS A 307 -7.13 3.68 21.66
N ILE A 308 -5.93 4.23 21.89
CA ILE A 308 -5.68 5.67 21.68
C ILE A 308 -5.02 5.89 20.31
N LEU A 309 -5.65 6.72 19.49
CA LEU A 309 -5.18 7.08 18.16
C LEU A 309 -4.79 8.55 18.09
N LYS A 310 -3.80 8.88 17.26
CA LYS A 310 -3.56 10.28 16.87
C LYS A 310 -4.67 10.73 15.91
N GLN A 311 -5.46 11.73 16.30
CA GLN A 311 -6.66 12.14 15.57
C GLN A 311 -6.37 12.44 14.09
N HIS A 312 -5.38 13.30 13.81
CA HIS A 312 -5.08 13.72 12.44
C HIS A 312 -4.60 12.57 11.56
N GLN A 313 -3.88 11.59 12.14
CA GLN A 313 -3.45 10.39 11.43
C GLN A 313 -4.63 9.48 11.14
N PHE A 314 -5.52 9.26 12.12
CA PHE A 314 -6.74 8.51 11.93
C PHE A 314 -7.62 9.11 10.83
N ASN A 315 -7.85 10.43 10.87
CA ASN A 315 -8.65 11.13 9.86
C ASN A 315 -8.06 11.01 8.44
N ALA A 316 -6.73 11.11 8.32
CA ALA A 316 -6.04 10.91 7.04
C ALA A 316 -6.19 9.48 6.52
N LEU A 317 -6.07 8.47 7.39
CA LEU A 317 -6.27 7.06 7.05
C LEU A 317 -7.72 6.77 6.64
N CYS A 318 -8.70 7.35 7.34
CA CYS A 318 -10.11 7.24 6.98
C CYS A 318 -10.33 7.70 5.53
N GLY A 319 -9.86 8.90 5.18
CA GLY A 319 -9.98 9.44 3.83
C GLY A 319 -9.23 8.63 2.76
N GLN A 320 -8.15 7.92 3.12
CA GLN A 320 -7.44 7.01 2.21
C GLN A 320 -8.17 5.68 2.01
N ARG A 321 -8.90 5.23 3.02
CA ARG A 321 -9.57 3.91 3.05
C ARG A 321 -11.07 3.98 2.75
N GLY A 322 -11.57 5.12 2.28
CA GLY A 322 -12.98 5.32 1.91
C GLY A 322 -13.92 5.58 3.09
N TRP A 323 -13.40 5.69 4.31
CA TRP A 323 -14.19 6.07 5.48
C TRP A 323 -14.45 7.58 5.48
N LYS A 324 -15.70 7.96 5.76
CA LYS A 324 -16.08 9.35 6.02
C LYS A 324 -15.87 9.62 7.51
N ASN A 325 -15.04 10.61 7.80
CA ASN A 325 -14.77 11.05 9.16
C ASN A 325 -14.60 12.58 9.21
N GLN A 326 -14.79 13.16 10.39
CA GLN A 326 -14.55 14.56 10.69
C GLN A 326 -13.68 14.67 11.95
N LEU A 327 -12.84 15.70 12.00
CA LEU A 327 -12.06 15.99 13.21
C LEU A 327 -13.01 16.38 14.34
N ARG A 328 -12.86 15.72 15.48
CA ARG A 328 -13.47 16.07 16.76
C ARG A 328 -12.81 17.34 17.27
N LEU A 329 -13.63 18.34 17.59
CA LEU A 329 -13.25 19.57 18.28
C LEU A 329 -13.77 19.51 19.71
N MET A 330 -13.07 20.16 20.62
CA MET A 330 -13.44 20.23 22.04
C MET A 330 -14.63 21.16 22.30
N VAL A 331 -14.82 22.17 21.46
CA VAL A 331 -15.96 23.08 21.56
C VAL A 331 -17.11 22.58 20.68
N ASP A 332 -18.21 22.23 21.33
CA ASP A 332 -19.57 21.94 20.84
C ASP A 332 -19.69 21.39 19.40
N ASP A 333 -19.77 20.06 19.26
CA ASP A 333 -20.52 19.43 18.16
C ASP A 333 -20.92 17.98 18.53
N SER A 334 -22.07 17.53 18.00
CA SER A 334 -22.42 16.11 17.98
C SER A 334 -21.73 15.48 16.78
N TYR A 335 -20.72 14.65 17.03
CA TYR A 335 -19.97 14.04 15.94
C TYR A 335 -20.51 12.67 15.55
N THR A 336 -20.89 12.53 14.29
CA THR A 336 -21.17 11.21 13.71
C THR A 336 -19.92 10.32 13.77
N PRO A 337 -20.07 9.00 14.03
CA PRO A 337 -18.94 8.07 14.03
C PRO A 337 -18.27 8.03 12.65
N ALA A 338 -17.01 7.60 12.62
CA ALA A 338 -16.35 7.36 11.34
C ALA A 338 -17.11 6.26 10.61
N ARG A 339 -17.54 6.49 9.36
CA ARG A 339 -18.45 5.56 8.66
C ARG A 339 -17.89 5.08 7.33
N LEU A 340 -18.11 3.81 7.03
CA LEU A 340 -17.83 3.19 5.73
C LEU A 340 -19.12 2.61 5.18
N LEU A 341 -19.50 3.02 3.97
CA LEU A 341 -20.61 2.41 3.26
C LEU A 341 -20.13 1.12 2.60
N LEU A 342 -20.97 0.09 2.67
CA LEU A 342 -20.74 -1.24 2.12
C LEU A 342 -21.93 -1.59 1.20
N PRO A 343 -22.07 -0.93 0.03
CA PRO A 343 -23.28 -1.00 -0.78
C PRO A 343 -23.59 -2.41 -1.28
N LYS A 344 -22.56 -3.22 -1.55
CA LYS A 344 -22.71 -4.60 -2.02
C LYS A 344 -23.50 -5.48 -1.04
N TRP A 345 -23.44 -5.17 0.24
CA TRP A 345 -24.14 -5.91 1.29
C TRP A 345 -25.37 -5.15 1.81
N ASP A 346 -25.71 -4.00 1.22
CA ASP A 346 -26.70 -3.07 1.75
C ASP A 346 -26.43 -2.78 3.24
N MET A 347 -25.17 -2.41 3.57
CA MET A 347 -24.74 -2.19 4.95
C MET A 347 -23.90 -0.93 5.09
N ARG A 348 -23.77 -0.46 6.32
CA ARG A 348 -22.72 0.49 6.73
C ARG A 348 -21.99 -0.04 7.96
N ALA A 349 -20.70 0.22 8.02
CA ALA A 349 -19.89 0.05 9.21
C ALA A 349 -19.63 1.41 9.84
N GLU A 350 -19.71 1.48 11.17
CA GLU A 350 -19.41 2.67 11.96
C GLU A 350 -18.32 2.35 12.97
N PHE A 351 -17.28 3.17 13.02
CA PHE A 351 -16.22 3.07 14.01
C PHE A 351 -16.36 4.24 14.97
N TRP A 352 -16.73 3.91 16.20
CA TRP A 352 -17.00 4.86 17.26
C TRP A 352 -15.70 5.34 17.87
N ILE A 353 -15.59 6.66 18.03
CA ILE A 353 -14.39 7.37 18.48
C ILE A 353 -14.78 8.63 19.25
N GLU A 354 -14.00 8.97 20.28
CA GLU A 354 -14.20 10.14 21.11
C GLU A 354 -12.89 10.91 21.31
N GLY A 355 -12.98 12.23 21.52
CA GLY A 355 -11.83 13.05 21.90
C GLY A 355 -11.29 12.68 23.28
N ILE A 356 -9.97 12.73 23.46
CA ILE A 356 -9.35 12.51 24.77
C ILE A 356 -8.85 13.83 25.32
N GLY A 357 -9.21 14.09 26.58
CA GLY A 357 -8.74 15.24 27.35
C GLY A 357 -9.82 16.30 27.53
N ASP A 358 -9.60 17.16 28.53
CA ASP A 358 -10.55 18.21 28.91
C ASP A 358 -9.88 19.61 28.88
N ASP A 359 -8.58 19.69 28.60
CA ASP A 359 -7.80 20.94 28.64
C ASP A 359 -7.52 21.53 27.24
N TYR A 360 -8.07 22.71 26.96
CA TYR A 360 -7.92 23.39 25.69
C TYR A 360 -6.50 23.92 25.49
N GLY A 361 -5.89 23.61 24.35
CA GLY A 361 -4.51 23.99 24.01
C GLY A 361 -3.47 23.00 24.51
N THR A 362 -3.79 22.18 25.51
CA THR A 362 -2.95 21.05 25.95
C THR A 362 -3.34 19.77 25.21
N ASP A 363 -4.62 19.41 25.26
CA ASP A 363 -5.17 18.19 24.64
C ASP A 363 -5.67 18.43 23.22
N THR A 364 -5.67 19.70 22.79
CA THR A 364 -6.12 20.15 21.48
C THR A 364 -5.02 20.92 20.74
N THR A 365 -5.14 20.97 19.42
CA THR A 365 -4.42 21.96 18.60
C THR A 365 -4.92 23.37 18.93
N GLU A 366 -4.19 24.41 18.52
CA GLU A 366 -4.65 25.81 18.61
C GLU A 366 -6.05 26.04 18.01
N ALA A 367 -6.42 25.28 16.98
CA ALA A 367 -7.71 25.30 16.32
C ALA A 367 -8.82 24.48 17.04
N GLY A 368 -8.58 24.00 18.25
CA GLY A 368 -9.56 23.29 19.08
C GLY A 368 -9.78 21.81 18.74
N SER A 369 -9.11 21.26 17.72
CA SER A 369 -9.18 19.83 17.39
C SER A 369 -8.38 18.97 18.37
N TYR A 370 -8.95 17.87 18.86
CA TYR A 370 -8.23 16.94 19.73
C TYR A 370 -6.92 16.41 19.11
N LEU A 371 -5.89 16.22 19.94
CA LEU A 371 -4.65 15.57 19.52
C LEU A 371 -4.82 14.05 19.41
N TYR A 372 -5.60 13.47 20.33
CA TYR A 372 -5.81 12.03 20.46
C TYR A 372 -7.30 11.68 20.53
N LEU A 373 -7.62 10.46 20.09
CA LEU A 373 -8.95 9.87 20.12
C LEU A 373 -8.92 8.54 20.88
N ALA A 374 -9.93 8.26 21.68
CA ALA A 374 -10.21 6.93 22.18
C ALA A 374 -11.14 6.22 21.20
N THR A 375 -10.84 4.97 20.86
CA THR A 375 -11.70 4.14 20.04
C THR A 375 -12.68 3.36 20.89
N ASP A 376 -13.84 3.05 20.31
CA ASP A 376 -14.85 2.19 20.89
C ASP A 376 -15.28 1.15 19.84
N GLN A 377 -16.56 0.78 19.82
CA GLN A 377 -17.10 -0.29 19.01
C GLN A 377 -16.99 -0.03 17.51
N VAL A 378 -16.78 -1.10 16.76
CA VAL A 378 -17.14 -1.14 15.35
C VAL A 378 -18.53 -1.75 15.24
N ARG A 379 -19.49 -0.99 14.74
CA ARG A 379 -20.90 -1.40 14.61
C ARG A 379 -21.27 -1.58 13.14
N PHE A 380 -22.19 -2.48 12.87
CA PHE A 380 -22.68 -2.80 11.53
C PHE A 380 -24.19 -2.66 11.49
N TYR A 381 -24.68 -1.89 10.52
CA TYR A 381 -26.09 -1.61 10.35
C TYR A 381 -26.54 -1.95 8.93
N PRO A 382 -27.75 -2.51 8.75
CA PRO A 382 -28.42 -2.52 7.46
C PRO A 382 -28.55 -1.09 6.92
N SER A 383 -28.42 -0.95 5.62
CA SER A 383 -28.55 0.33 4.91
C SER A 383 -30.02 0.67 4.60
N VAL A 384 -30.98 -0.17 5.04
CA VAL A 384 -32.42 0.13 5.02
C VAL A 384 -32.74 1.22 6.04
N GLY A 385 -32.53 2.46 5.61
CA GLY A 385 -32.72 3.67 6.39
C GLY A 385 -31.80 4.76 5.85
N ASN A 386 -32.16 5.33 4.70
CA ASN A 386 -31.44 6.42 4.06
C ASN A 386 -31.65 7.76 4.79
N ASP A 387 -31.57 7.76 6.13
CA ASP A 387 -31.48 8.97 6.93
C ASP A 387 -30.02 9.16 7.41
N PRO A 388 -29.23 10.02 6.76
CA PRO A 388 -27.88 10.34 7.21
C PRO A 388 -27.80 11.06 8.57
N ASN A 389 -28.94 11.37 9.22
CA ASN A 389 -29.06 12.05 10.51
C ASN A 389 -29.62 11.18 11.65
N TRP A 390 -29.82 9.87 11.44
CA TRP A 390 -30.33 9.00 12.50
C TRP A 390 -29.26 8.79 13.60
N MET A 391 -29.53 9.29 14.81
CA MET A 391 -28.68 9.17 16.00
C MET A 391 -29.37 8.29 17.06
N ASP A 392 -28.68 7.27 17.56
CA ASP A 392 -29.02 6.63 18.84
C ASP A 392 -28.10 7.22 19.92
N GLY A 393 -28.70 7.60 21.05
CA GLY A 393 -28.24 8.68 21.91
C GLY A 393 -27.12 8.31 22.89
N GLY A 394 -26.07 9.13 22.85
CA GLY A 394 -25.48 9.70 24.06
C GLY A 394 -24.38 8.94 24.77
N THR A 395 -23.58 9.73 25.48
CA THR A 395 -22.31 9.46 26.14
C THR A 395 -22.49 9.26 27.63
N GLU A 396 -22.17 8.07 28.15
CA GLU A 396 -21.80 7.89 29.56
C GLU A 396 -20.84 6.71 29.72
N GLY A 397 -19.64 6.99 30.24
CA GLY A 397 -18.61 5.98 30.53
C GLY A 397 -17.19 6.55 30.66
N ARG A 398 -16.96 7.42 31.65
CA ARG A 398 -15.65 8.07 31.92
C ARG A 398 -14.65 7.18 32.68
N ARG A 399 -13.37 7.43 32.36
CA ARG A 399 -12.13 7.40 33.18
C ARG A 399 -11.51 6.04 33.54
N GLN A 400 -10.26 5.83 33.11
CA GLN A 400 -9.03 5.98 33.93
C GLN A 400 -7.76 5.75 33.08
N HIS A 401 -6.89 6.75 32.94
CA HIS A 401 -5.60 6.62 32.25
C HIS A 401 -4.47 7.28 33.06
N TYR A 402 -3.83 6.48 33.90
CA TYR A 402 -2.42 6.64 34.29
C TYR A 402 -1.63 5.33 34.00
N ASP A 403 -2.32 4.19 33.86
CA ASP A 403 -1.72 2.87 33.55
C ASP A 403 -1.40 2.61 32.06
N TYR A 404 -1.78 3.53 31.15
CA TYR A 404 -1.76 3.30 29.70
C TYR A 404 -0.35 3.31 29.08
N TRP A 405 0.58 4.12 29.58
CA TRP A 405 1.91 4.25 28.97
C TRP A 405 2.73 2.96 29.04
N GLN A 406 2.54 2.13 30.08
CA GLN A 406 3.12 0.79 30.16
C GLN A 406 2.46 -0.18 29.17
N SER A 407 1.14 -0.11 28.98
CA SER A 407 0.40 -1.03 28.10
C SER A 407 0.64 -0.80 26.59
N TYR A 408 0.84 0.43 26.14
CA TYR A 408 1.04 0.71 24.70
C TYR A 408 2.52 0.64 24.30
N SER A 409 3.43 1.05 25.19
CA SER A 409 4.86 1.04 24.89
C SER A 409 5.41 -0.38 24.82
N PHE A 410 4.90 -1.28 25.68
CA PHE A 410 5.41 -2.63 25.91
C PHE A 410 4.33 -3.69 26.23
N GLY A 411 3.05 -3.46 25.95
CA GLY A 411 1.98 -4.44 26.24
C GLY A 411 1.85 -5.56 25.21
N GLU A 412 0.71 -6.26 25.21
CA GLU A 412 0.50 -7.43 24.33
C GLU A 412 0.60 -7.09 22.84
N LEU A 413 1.08 -8.06 22.06
CA LEU A 413 1.23 -7.87 20.61
C LEU A 413 -0.13 -7.85 19.93
N SER A 414 -0.46 -6.72 19.29
CA SER A 414 -1.55 -6.67 18.31
C SER A 414 -1.31 -7.66 17.17
N MET A 415 -2.37 -8.06 16.45
CA MET A 415 -2.25 -8.99 15.31
C MET A 415 -1.23 -8.54 14.25
N THR A 416 -1.14 -7.22 14.01
CA THR A 416 -0.13 -6.60 13.15
C THR A 416 1.29 -6.85 13.68
N ALA A 417 1.48 -6.74 14.99
CA ALA A 417 2.77 -6.96 15.65
C ALA A 417 3.14 -8.45 15.72
N GLN A 418 2.16 -9.35 15.85
CA GLN A 418 2.36 -10.80 15.73
C GLN A 418 2.78 -11.19 14.31
N THR A 419 2.13 -10.64 13.29
CA THR A 419 2.53 -10.84 11.88
C THR A 419 3.95 -10.34 11.65
N ARG A 420 4.31 -9.19 12.25
CA ARG A 420 5.66 -8.66 12.20
C ARG A 420 6.67 -9.57 12.88
N ARG A 421 6.32 -10.16 14.02
CA ARG A 421 7.15 -11.14 14.73
C ARG A 421 7.48 -12.33 13.82
N GLN A 422 6.46 -12.94 13.21
CA GLN A 422 6.64 -14.08 12.30
C GLN A 422 7.55 -13.75 11.11
N VAL A 423 7.40 -12.54 10.54
CA VAL A 423 8.27 -12.07 9.45
C VAL A 423 9.71 -11.89 9.95
N LEU A 424 9.91 -11.29 11.12
CA LEU A 424 11.23 -11.09 11.70
C LEU A 424 11.92 -12.41 12.09
N GLU A 425 11.18 -13.40 12.61
CA GLU A 425 11.72 -14.73 12.94
C GLU A 425 12.28 -15.44 11.70
N LYS A 426 11.68 -15.23 10.52
CA LYS A 426 12.19 -15.77 9.25
C LYS A 426 13.32 -14.92 8.63
N LEU A 427 13.30 -13.59 8.85
CA LEU A 427 14.27 -12.66 8.25
C LEU A 427 15.57 -12.56 9.05
N VAL A 428 15.50 -12.38 10.37
CA VAL A 428 16.67 -12.12 11.24
C VAL A 428 17.76 -13.18 11.11
N PRO A 429 17.48 -14.49 11.07
CA PRO A 429 18.51 -15.51 10.85
C PRO A 429 19.26 -15.37 9.52
N LYS A 430 18.63 -14.77 8.49
CA LYS A 430 19.25 -14.51 7.18
C LYS A 430 20.12 -13.25 7.16
N LEU A 431 20.04 -12.40 8.21
CA LEU A 431 20.81 -11.15 8.32
C LEU A 431 22.19 -11.42 8.93
N LYS A 432 23.13 -11.94 8.12
CA LYS A 432 24.48 -12.40 8.55
C LYS A 432 25.27 -11.47 9.48
N LYS A 433 24.99 -10.15 9.48
CA LYS A 433 25.70 -9.17 10.32
C LYS A 433 25.20 -9.07 11.76
N ILE A 434 23.97 -9.51 12.04
CA ILE A 434 23.32 -9.36 13.35
C ILE A 434 22.65 -10.65 13.84
N ALA A 435 22.60 -11.70 13.02
CA ALA A 435 21.88 -12.93 13.31
C ALA A 435 22.31 -13.61 14.63
N ASP A 436 23.61 -13.66 14.91
CA ASP A 436 24.20 -14.21 16.13
C ASP A 436 24.02 -13.32 17.37
N ARG A 437 23.56 -12.08 17.15
CA ARG A 437 23.32 -11.08 18.20
C ARG A 437 21.84 -10.89 18.49
N CYS A 438 20.95 -11.56 17.76
CA CYS A 438 19.51 -11.40 17.89
C CYS A 438 18.82 -12.67 18.39
N SER A 439 17.85 -12.51 19.28
CA SER A 439 16.94 -13.57 19.71
C SER A 439 15.54 -13.00 19.92
N PHE A 440 14.54 -13.87 20.05
CA PHE A 440 13.15 -13.46 20.28
C PHE A 440 12.72 -13.89 21.67
N GLN A 441 12.17 -12.95 22.44
CA GLN A 441 11.60 -13.22 23.75
C GLN A 441 10.23 -12.54 23.81
N GLU A 442 9.17 -13.36 23.82
CA GLU A 442 7.78 -12.89 23.88
C GLU A 442 7.48 -11.76 22.87
N ARG A 443 7.25 -10.54 23.34
CA ARG A 443 6.90 -9.37 22.54
C ARG A 443 8.10 -8.55 22.05
N PHE A 444 9.32 -9.06 22.23
CA PHE A 444 10.55 -8.34 21.93
C PHE A 444 11.46 -9.10 20.95
N LEU A 445 12.10 -8.32 20.08
CA LEU A 445 13.37 -8.69 19.46
C LEU A 445 14.49 -8.25 20.41
N VAL A 446 15.19 -9.21 21.00
CA VAL A 446 16.33 -8.98 21.88
C VAL A 446 17.59 -8.88 21.02
N VAL A 447 18.38 -7.84 21.22
CA VAL A 447 19.60 -7.53 20.47
C VAL A 447 20.74 -7.34 21.46
N ARG A 448 21.72 -8.24 21.44
CA ARG A 448 22.93 -8.14 22.27
C ARG A 448 23.91 -7.18 21.60
N GLY A 449 24.07 -5.97 22.13
CA GLY A 449 25.18 -5.07 21.77
C GLY A 449 26.47 -5.44 22.48
N ASP A 450 27.54 -4.66 22.29
CA ASP A 450 28.82 -4.82 23.00
C ASP A 450 28.82 -4.02 24.33
N ILE A 451 27.96 -3.00 24.45
CA ILE A 451 27.79 -2.16 25.64
C ILE A 451 26.62 -2.66 26.49
N ARG A 452 25.44 -2.87 25.88
CA ARG A 452 24.24 -3.38 26.58
C ARG A 452 23.46 -4.38 25.73
N THR A 453 22.55 -5.11 26.38
CA THR A 453 21.49 -5.86 25.68
C THR A 453 20.24 -4.99 25.57
N TYR A 454 19.60 -5.02 24.41
CA TYR A 454 18.46 -4.17 24.06
C TYR A 454 17.24 -5.01 23.71
N LYS A 455 16.07 -4.69 24.26
CA LYS A 455 14.79 -5.32 23.93
C LYS A 455 13.96 -4.37 23.09
N ILE A 456 13.77 -4.67 21.81
CA ILE A 456 12.96 -3.87 20.87
C ILE A 456 11.55 -4.44 20.81
N HIS A 457 10.55 -3.68 21.24
CA HIS A 457 9.16 -4.09 21.23
C HIS A 457 8.64 -4.24 19.80
N LEU A 458 8.05 -5.40 19.49
CA LEU A 458 7.65 -5.75 18.13
C LEU A 458 6.42 -4.98 17.65
N GLY A 459 5.62 -4.40 18.57
CA GLY A 459 4.46 -3.58 18.22
C GLY A 459 4.78 -2.12 17.95
N SER A 460 5.51 -1.49 18.86
CA SER A 460 5.79 -0.04 18.88
C SER A 460 7.17 0.31 18.30
N GLY A 461 8.11 -0.64 18.30
CA GLY A 461 9.52 -0.41 18.01
C GLY A 461 10.29 0.28 19.15
N ASN A 462 9.69 0.43 20.33
CA ASN A 462 10.35 1.02 21.51
C ASN A 462 11.45 0.12 22.05
N ILE A 463 12.47 0.69 22.69
CA ILE A 463 13.67 -0.03 23.12
C ILE A 463 13.78 0.06 24.65
N LEU A 464 14.00 -1.08 25.30
CA LEU A 464 14.44 -1.18 26.70
C LEU A 464 15.89 -1.67 26.73
N MET A 465 16.66 -1.21 27.71
CA MET A 465 18.04 -1.63 27.95
C MET A 465 18.10 -2.51 29.19
N GLU A 466 18.72 -3.67 29.08
CA GLU A 466 19.02 -4.52 30.24
C GLU A 466 20.22 -3.97 31.03
N PRO A 467 20.31 -4.27 32.33
CA PRO A 467 19.41 -5.12 33.13
C PRO A 467 18.19 -4.41 33.74
N ASN A 468 18.12 -3.08 33.64
CA ASN A 468 17.17 -2.26 34.40
C ASN A 468 15.90 -1.85 33.62
N ASP A 469 15.72 -2.36 32.39
CA ASP A 469 14.65 -1.96 31.48
C ASP A 469 14.54 -0.44 31.32
N GLN A 470 15.68 0.23 31.28
CA GLN A 470 15.73 1.66 31.02
C GLN A 470 15.35 1.93 29.55
N TYR A 471 14.39 2.82 29.34
CA TYR A 471 13.95 3.20 28.00
C TYR A 471 15.05 3.92 27.22
N LEU A 472 15.28 3.50 25.98
CA LEU A 472 16.20 4.17 25.05
C LEU A 472 15.42 4.84 23.93
N CYS A 473 15.47 6.17 23.89
CA CYS A 473 14.82 6.95 22.86
C CYS A 473 15.76 7.18 21.67
N ILE A 474 15.43 6.56 20.53
CA ILE A 474 16.15 6.77 19.26
C ILE A 474 15.19 7.42 18.26
N VAL A 475 15.41 8.71 18.02
CA VAL A 475 14.67 9.49 17.02
C VAL A 475 15.37 9.31 15.67
N ARG A 476 14.63 8.85 14.66
CA ARG A 476 15.20 8.64 13.31
C ARG A 476 15.72 9.95 12.71
N SER A 477 16.95 9.93 12.21
CA SER A 477 17.34 10.82 11.11
C SER A 477 16.69 10.34 9.80
N ARG A 478 16.34 11.27 8.90
CA ARG A 478 15.49 11.02 7.71
C ARG A 478 16.09 10.07 6.64
N LYS A 479 17.24 9.44 6.87
CA LYS A 479 17.87 8.48 5.94
C LYS A 479 18.20 7.19 6.69
N GLY A 480 17.60 6.06 6.31
CA GLY A 480 17.78 4.80 7.05
C GLY A 480 17.68 3.54 6.19
N LEU A 481 18.49 2.55 6.59
CA LEU A 481 18.84 1.21 6.08
C LEU A 481 17.77 0.32 5.39
N ALA A 482 16.51 0.74 5.29
CA ALA A 482 15.40 -0.06 4.73
C ALA A 482 15.62 -0.47 3.26
N ASP A 483 16.46 0.25 2.53
CA ASP A 483 16.74 -0.02 1.12
C ASP A 483 17.75 -1.18 0.89
N LYS A 484 18.29 -1.81 1.96
CA LYS A 484 19.33 -2.87 1.86
C LYS A 484 18.89 -4.26 2.31
N VAL A 485 17.64 -4.43 2.77
CA VAL A 485 17.10 -5.71 3.24
C VAL A 485 15.78 -5.96 2.54
N PHE A 486 15.65 -7.14 1.91
CA PHE A 486 14.40 -7.55 1.29
C PHE A 486 13.27 -7.60 2.31
N LEU A 487 12.16 -6.93 2.00
CA LEU A 487 10.91 -7.00 2.75
C LEU A 487 9.86 -7.68 1.88
N PRO A 488 9.03 -8.58 2.43
CA PRO A 488 8.04 -9.32 1.63
C PRO A 488 6.91 -8.45 1.06
N PHE A 489 6.76 -7.22 1.55
CA PHE A 489 5.79 -6.24 1.05
C PHE A 489 6.27 -4.80 1.27
N GLU A 490 5.74 -3.87 0.48
CA GLU A 490 6.00 -2.43 0.61
C GLU A 490 5.08 -1.79 1.67
N GLY A 491 5.57 -0.78 2.41
CA GLY A 491 4.71 0.12 3.23
C GLY A 491 4.68 -0.05 4.76
N ASP A 492 5.23 -1.12 5.37
CA ASP A 492 5.30 -1.24 6.84
C ASP A 492 6.54 -0.55 7.42
N LYS A 493 6.33 0.71 7.80
CA LYS A 493 7.37 1.58 8.36
C LYS A 493 7.89 1.09 9.71
N THR A 494 7.10 0.36 10.49
CA THR A 494 7.47 -0.12 11.83
C THR A 494 8.37 -1.34 11.76
N LEU A 495 8.12 -2.26 10.81
CA LEU A 495 9.04 -3.37 10.52
C LEU A 495 10.42 -2.85 10.10
N ALA A 496 10.44 -1.89 9.17
CA ALA A 496 11.69 -1.24 8.77
C ALA A 496 12.35 -0.46 9.92
N LEU A 497 11.57 0.08 10.86
CA LEU A 497 12.07 0.76 12.06
C LEU A 497 12.76 -0.21 13.01
N ILE A 498 12.11 -1.33 13.31
CA ILE A 498 12.65 -2.37 14.20
C ILE A 498 13.96 -2.92 13.63
N LEU A 499 14.01 -3.27 12.34
CA LEU A 499 15.24 -3.73 11.71
C LEU A 499 16.35 -2.68 11.76
N SER A 500 16.04 -1.42 11.43
CA SER A 500 17.03 -0.34 11.50
C SER A 500 17.59 -0.14 12.91
N LYS A 501 16.75 -0.25 13.94
CA LYS A 501 17.17 -0.17 15.34
C LYS A 501 18.03 -1.38 15.73
N ALA A 502 17.65 -2.59 15.32
CA ALA A 502 18.42 -3.80 15.57
C ALA A 502 19.83 -3.73 14.98
N PHE A 503 19.98 -3.25 13.74
CA PHE A 503 21.30 -3.05 13.12
C PHE A 503 22.16 -2.00 13.83
N LEU A 504 21.55 -0.91 14.27
CA LEU A 504 22.26 0.15 15.01
C LEU A 504 22.76 -0.38 16.36
N LEU A 505 21.88 -1.06 17.10
CA LEU A 505 22.12 -1.53 18.47
C LEU A 505 23.04 -2.75 18.54
N ALA A 506 23.04 -3.61 17.52
CA ALA A 506 23.99 -4.72 17.40
C ALA A 506 25.45 -4.24 17.22
N ALA A 507 25.65 -2.97 16.88
CA ALA A 507 26.95 -2.32 16.72
C ALA A 507 27.00 -1.04 17.59
N ASP A 508 26.50 -1.11 18.81
CA ASP A 508 26.36 0.01 19.75
C ASP A 508 27.67 0.77 20.02
N THR A 509 28.83 0.10 20.00
CA THR A 509 30.17 0.73 20.06
C THR A 509 30.50 1.66 18.90
N LYS A 510 29.78 1.56 17.78
CA LYS A 510 29.94 2.42 16.59
C LYS A 510 28.96 3.59 16.56
N ILE A 511 28.09 3.72 17.57
CA ILE A 511 27.18 4.85 17.68
C ILE A 511 28.00 6.09 18.05
N THR A 512 27.89 7.15 17.24
CA THR A 512 28.59 8.43 17.46
C THR A 512 27.65 9.54 17.90
N ASP A 513 26.34 9.29 17.94
CA ASP A 513 25.33 10.28 18.33
C ASP A 513 25.34 10.46 19.85
N GLU A 514 25.81 11.63 20.31
CA GLU A 514 25.94 11.98 21.73
C GLU A 514 24.61 11.91 22.49
N THR A 515 23.48 12.14 21.80
CA THR A 515 22.14 12.04 22.43
C THR A 515 21.75 10.60 22.73
N ILE A 516 22.23 9.64 21.94
CA ILE A 516 22.02 8.21 22.16
C ILE A 516 23.04 7.69 23.17
N LEU A 517 24.31 8.09 23.05
CA LEU A 517 25.39 7.66 23.94
C LEU A 517 25.15 8.07 25.40
N SER A 518 24.69 9.29 25.64
CA SER A 518 24.34 9.77 26.99
C SER A 518 23.15 9.02 27.62
N GLN A 519 22.32 8.34 26.83
CA GLN A 519 21.26 7.46 27.33
C GLN A 519 21.75 6.04 27.60
N ILE A 520 22.69 5.52 26.79
CA ILE A 520 23.26 4.17 26.95
C ILE A 520 24.25 4.12 28.13
N ASN A 521 25.03 5.18 28.34
CA ASN A 521 25.92 5.37 29.47
C ASN A 521 25.53 6.68 30.20
N PRO A 522 24.45 6.65 31.00
CA PRO A 522 24.00 7.80 31.78
C PRO A 522 24.97 8.18 32.90
#